data_AF-A0AAN7CG05-F1
#
_entry.id   AF-A0AAN7CG05-F1
#
_cell.length_a   1.000
_cell.length_b   1.000
_cell.length_c   1.000
_cell.angle_alpha   90.00
_cell.angle_beta   90.00
_cell.angle_gamma   90.00
#
_symmetry.space_group_name_H-M   'P 1'
#
loop_
_entity.id
_entity.type
_entity.pdbx_description
1 polymer ?
#
loop_
_entity_poly.entity_id
_entity_poly.type
_entity_poly.pdbx_seq_one_letter_code
_entity_poly.pdbx_strand_id
1 'polypeptide(L)'
;MAYNANVGILAQLQLIKGRELSQQESNVLNALAFAVDDGLPETTRTSDKPAEAARRLNSLWPPLELSIFGARGMAVGVLAPYIQAMYAVQSGLEQQLNTLLGPEMAEWRVKIACAWLTHGAKPLFWWARESESYGNVDDSTNHIQRGPLYDGPAIMCFERWRLWLGGVQELAKHESGLSEETRQAAAEVVQLMREVEESMISMWS
;
A
#
# COMPACT_ATOMS: atom_id res chain seq x y z
N MET A 1 8.25 28.41 11.25
CA MET A 1 7.63 28.30 9.91
C MET A 1 7.21 26.85 9.73
N ALA A 2 5.91 26.55 9.74
CA ALA A 2 5.42 25.21 9.43
C ALA A 2 5.52 25.01 7.91
N TYR A 3 6.30 24.02 7.48
CA TYR A 3 6.36 23.63 6.08
C TYR A 3 5.01 23.03 5.71
N ASN A 4 4.30 23.64 4.75
CA ASN A 4 2.98 23.14 4.35
C ASN A 4 3.19 21.84 3.55
N ALA A 5 2.88 20.70 4.15
CA ALA A 5 3.05 19.37 3.57
C ALA A 5 2.39 19.25 2.17
N ASN A 6 1.34 20.03 1.90
CA ASN A 6 0.64 20.05 0.61
C ASN A 6 1.51 20.61 -0.53
N VAL A 7 2.44 21.53 -0.24
CA VAL A 7 3.35 22.10 -1.26
C VAL A 7 4.37 21.07 -1.73
N GLY A 8 4.86 20.22 -0.82
CA GLY A 8 5.77 19.13 -1.16
C GLY A 8 5.12 18.07 -2.06
N ILE A 9 3.88 17.70 -1.74
CA ILE A 9 3.10 16.75 -2.55
C ILE A 9 2.83 17.31 -3.95
N LEU A 10 2.41 18.57 -4.07
CA LEU A 10 2.16 19.20 -5.37
C LEU A 10 3.44 19.27 -6.24
N ALA A 11 4.59 19.57 -5.64
CA ALA A 11 5.87 19.58 -6.35
C ALA A 11 6.27 18.17 -6.85
N GLN A 12 6.06 17.14 -6.04
CA GLN A 12 6.29 15.75 -6.44
C GLN A 12 5.33 15.30 -7.55
N LEU A 13 4.05 15.66 -7.46
CA LEU A 13 3.06 15.40 -8.51
C LEU A 13 3.43 16.10 -9.83
N GLN A 14 4.00 17.31 -9.79
CA GLN A 14 4.49 18.00 -10.98
C GLN A 14 5.73 17.35 -11.59
N LEU A 15 6.66 16.85 -10.76
CA LEU A 15 7.82 16.08 -11.23
C LEU A 15 7.39 14.77 -11.93
N ILE A 16 6.34 14.12 -11.42
CA ILE A 16 5.77 12.92 -12.04
C ILE A 16 5.06 13.27 -13.37
N LYS A 17 4.33 14.39 -13.43
CA LYS A 17 3.71 14.90 -14.67
C LYS A 17 4.70 15.22 -15.79
N GLY A 18 5.96 15.50 -15.46
CA GLY A 18 7.01 15.73 -16.45
C GLY A 18 7.51 14.47 -17.17
N ARG A 19 7.04 13.27 -16.77
CA ARG A 19 7.35 12.00 -17.45
C ARG A 19 6.29 11.70 -18.52
N GLU A 20 6.61 10.83 -19.48
CA GLU A 20 5.61 10.28 -20.40
C GLU A 20 4.63 9.40 -19.60
N LEU A 21 3.58 10.03 -19.11
CA LEU A 21 2.48 9.35 -18.44
C LEU A 21 1.46 8.91 -19.48
N SER A 22 0.89 7.74 -19.26
CA SER A 22 -0.35 7.39 -19.92
C SER A 22 -1.43 8.42 -19.58
N GLN A 23 -2.40 8.59 -20.48
CA GLN A 23 -3.57 9.45 -20.23
C GLN A 23 -4.27 9.09 -18.91
N GLN A 24 -4.24 7.80 -18.55
CA GLN A 24 -4.82 7.26 -17.34
C GLN A 24 -4.08 7.76 -16.09
N GLU A 25 -2.75 7.62 -16.03
CA GLU A 25 -1.93 8.12 -14.92
C GLU A 25 -2.09 9.63 -14.75
N SER A 26 -2.16 10.37 -15.86
CA SER A 26 -2.41 11.81 -15.82
C SER A 26 -3.78 12.14 -15.20
N ASN A 27 -4.81 11.35 -15.46
CA ASN A 27 -6.14 11.54 -14.86
C ASN A 27 -6.13 11.29 -13.35
N VAL A 28 -5.38 10.28 -12.88
CA VAL A 28 -5.19 10.00 -11.45
C VAL A 28 -4.46 11.13 -10.75
N LEU A 29 -3.35 11.61 -11.32
CA LEU A 29 -2.60 12.73 -10.74
C LEU A 29 -3.44 14.01 -10.70
N ASN A 30 -4.32 14.21 -11.69
CA ASN A 30 -5.27 15.33 -11.68
C ASN A 30 -6.33 15.18 -10.59
N ALA A 31 -6.86 13.97 -10.36
CA ALA A 31 -7.81 13.72 -9.28
C ALA A 31 -7.17 13.87 -7.88
N LEU A 32 -5.92 13.42 -7.72
CA LEU A 32 -5.14 13.62 -6.51
C LEU A 32 -4.80 15.10 -6.28
N ALA A 33 -4.34 15.81 -7.32
CA ALA A 33 -4.09 17.24 -7.25
C ALA A 33 -5.36 18.02 -6.88
N PHE A 34 -6.52 17.63 -7.42
CA PHE A 34 -7.82 18.22 -7.08
C PHE A 34 -8.19 18.00 -5.60
N ALA A 35 -7.81 16.87 -5.01
CA ALA A 35 -8.05 16.59 -3.60
C ALA A 35 -7.10 17.34 -2.66
N VAL A 36 -5.89 17.66 -3.13
CA VAL A 36 -4.82 18.32 -2.35
C VAL A 36 -4.84 19.85 -2.50
N ASP A 37 -5.49 20.39 -3.53
CA ASP A 37 -5.63 21.83 -3.76
C ASP A 37 -6.54 22.49 -2.71
N ASP A 38 -5.95 22.81 -1.56
CA ASP A 38 -6.55 23.50 -0.42
C ASP A 38 -6.64 25.03 -0.64
N GLY A 39 -6.29 25.52 -1.84
CA GLY A 39 -6.18 26.94 -2.17
C GLY A 39 -7.49 27.71 -2.37
N LEU A 40 -8.65 27.10 -2.13
CA LEU A 40 -9.95 27.76 -2.24
C LEU A 40 -10.38 28.35 -0.89
N PRO A 41 -10.91 29.59 -0.86
CA PRO A 41 -11.30 30.26 0.38
C PRO A 41 -12.30 29.39 1.17
N GLU A 42 -12.12 29.35 2.50
CA GLU A 42 -12.88 28.50 3.45
C GLU A 42 -14.40 28.58 3.27
N THR A 43 -14.91 29.68 2.72
CA THR A 43 -16.33 29.89 2.41
C THR A 43 -16.89 29.01 1.29
N THR A 44 -16.04 28.30 0.54
CA THR A 44 -16.44 27.36 -0.53
C THR A 44 -16.04 25.90 -0.26
N ARG A 45 -15.63 25.60 0.98
CA ARG A 45 -15.27 24.24 1.41
C ARG A 45 -16.55 23.40 1.58
N THR A 46 -17.13 22.96 0.47
CA THR A 46 -18.15 21.91 0.51
C THR A 46 -17.50 20.63 1.05
N SER A 47 -18.09 20.02 2.08
CA SER A 47 -17.55 18.81 2.76
C SER A 47 -17.42 17.60 1.84
N ASP A 48 -17.89 17.71 0.60
CA ASP A 48 -18.03 16.60 -0.33
C ASP A 48 -16.82 16.41 -1.26
N LYS A 49 -15.85 17.34 -1.29
CA LYS A 49 -14.70 17.22 -2.20
C LYS A 49 -13.84 15.97 -1.97
N PRO A 50 -13.45 15.60 -0.74
CA PRO A 50 -12.72 14.35 -0.51
C PRO A 50 -13.55 13.12 -0.88
N ALA A 51 -14.84 13.14 -0.58
CA ALA A 51 -15.76 12.06 -0.91
C ALA A 51 -16.02 11.94 -2.43
N GLU A 52 -16.05 13.04 -3.16
CA GLU A 52 -16.17 13.09 -4.63
C GLU A 52 -14.86 12.67 -5.31
N ALA A 53 -13.71 13.09 -4.79
CA ALA A 53 -12.41 12.61 -5.27
C ALA A 53 -12.27 11.10 -5.05
N ALA A 54 -12.66 10.58 -3.88
CA ALA A 54 -12.69 9.14 -3.59
C ALA A 54 -13.67 8.38 -4.50
N ARG A 55 -14.88 8.93 -4.74
CA ARG A 55 -15.85 8.35 -5.69
C ARG A 55 -15.32 8.32 -7.13
N ARG A 56 -14.65 9.40 -7.56
CA ARG A 56 -14.01 9.47 -8.89
C ARG A 56 -12.84 8.51 -9.01
N LEU A 57 -11.99 8.40 -7.99
CA LEU A 57 -10.90 7.42 -7.97
C LEU A 57 -11.43 5.99 -8.01
N ASN A 58 -12.51 5.70 -7.26
CA ASN A 58 -13.16 4.39 -7.27
C ASN A 58 -13.89 4.08 -8.59
N SER A 59 -14.39 5.09 -9.32
CA SER A 59 -15.12 4.88 -10.58
C SER A 59 -14.20 4.88 -11.82
N LEU A 60 -13.04 5.52 -11.75
CA LEU A 60 -12.10 5.63 -12.87
C LEU A 60 -11.12 4.46 -12.95
N TRP A 61 -11.01 3.61 -11.92
CA TRP A 61 -9.89 2.68 -11.82
C TRP A 61 -10.19 1.42 -10.99
N PRO A 62 -9.89 0.19 -11.45
CA PRO A 62 -9.90 -0.97 -10.55
C PRO A 62 -8.73 -0.82 -9.56
N PRO A 63 -8.95 -0.78 -8.23
CA PRO A 63 -7.95 -0.37 -7.21
C PRO A 63 -6.52 -0.94 -7.32
N LEU A 64 -6.33 -2.00 -8.11
CA LEU A 64 -5.07 -2.66 -8.42
C LEU A 64 -4.03 -1.79 -9.13
N GLU A 65 -4.27 -1.15 -10.29
CA GLU A 65 -3.11 -0.45 -10.91
C GLU A 65 -2.71 0.82 -10.16
N LEU A 66 -3.64 1.48 -9.46
CA LEU A 66 -3.27 2.57 -8.56
C LEU A 66 -2.34 2.05 -7.45
N SER A 67 -2.64 0.84 -6.95
CA SER A 67 -1.77 0.14 -6.00
C SER A 67 -0.43 -0.22 -6.63
N ILE A 68 -0.39 -0.69 -7.89
CA ILE A 68 0.85 -0.97 -8.62
C ILE A 68 1.68 0.32 -8.77
N PHE A 69 1.07 1.42 -9.21
CA PHE A 69 1.73 2.71 -9.37
C PHE A 69 2.29 3.20 -8.03
N GLY A 70 1.48 3.16 -6.97
CA GLY A 70 1.90 3.52 -5.62
C GLY A 70 3.07 2.67 -5.12
N ALA A 71 2.99 1.35 -5.31
CA ALA A 71 4.01 0.39 -4.89
C ALA A 71 5.32 0.58 -5.66
N ARG A 72 5.25 0.85 -6.97
CA ARG A 72 6.43 1.22 -7.78
C ARG A 72 7.04 2.54 -7.32
N GLY A 73 6.22 3.54 -7.04
CA GLY A 73 6.66 4.82 -6.50
C GLY A 73 7.40 4.68 -5.15
N MET A 74 6.92 3.77 -4.29
CA MET A 74 7.60 3.39 -3.05
C MET A 74 8.94 2.71 -3.32
N ALA A 75 8.98 1.78 -4.27
CA ALA A 75 10.20 1.04 -4.64
C ALA A 75 11.35 1.96 -5.06
N VAL A 76 11.03 3.09 -5.71
CA VAL A 76 12.01 4.10 -6.15
C VAL A 76 12.16 5.29 -5.18
N GLY A 77 11.52 5.24 -4.00
CA GLY A 77 11.60 6.30 -2.98
C GLY A 77 10.98 7.64 -3.39
N VAL A 78 10.12 7.66 -4.41
CA VAL A 78 9.46 8.89 -4.90
C VAL A 78 8.20 9.20 -4.10
N LEU A 79 7.52 8.16 -3.63
CA LEU A 79 6.35 8.29 -2.77
C LEU A 79 6.72 7.67 -1.41
N ALA A 80 6.20 8.22 -0.32
CA ALA A 80 6.25 7.60 1.01
C ALA A 80 4.91 6.92 1.37
N PRO A 81 4.34 6.03 0.54
CA PRO A 81 3.00 5.52 0.75
C PRO A 81 3.02 4.34 1.74
N TYR A 82 3.90 4.36 2.73
CA TYR A 82 4.06 3.28 3.69
C TYR A 82 2.74 2.95 4.37
N ILE A 83 1.97 3.98 4.76
CA ILE A 83 0.66 3.82 5.36
C ILE A 83 -0.32 3.13 4.38
N GLN A 84 -0.33 3.52 3.11
CA GLN A 84 -1.19 2.91 2.09
C GLN A 84 -0.78 1.47 1.81
N ALA A 85 0.52 1.18 1.76
CA ALA A 85 1.04 -0.18 1.63
C ALA A 85 0.59 -1.04 2.82
N MET A 86 0.70 -0.53 4.05
CA MET A 86 0.21 -1.21 5.25
C MET A 86 -1.27 -1.53 5.14
N TYR A 87 -2.13 -0.52 4.88
CA TYR A 87 -3.57 -0.75 4.79
C TYR A 87 -3.93 -1.75 3.69
N ALA A 88 -3.29 -1.66 2.53
CA ALA A 88 -3.54 -2.54 1.40
C ALA A 88 -3.18 -3.99 1.73
N VAL A 89 -1.99 -4.22 2.27
CA VAL A 89 -1.51 -5.57 2.62
C VAL A 89 -2.31 -6.13 3.81
N GLN A 90 -2.58 -5.32 4.84
CA GLN A 90 -3.45 -5.70 5.95
C GLN A 90 -4.85 -6.10 5.49
N SER A 91 -5.42 -5.36 4.53
CA SER A 91 -6.76 -5.65 4.03
C SER A 91 -6.84 -6.98 3.30
N GLY A 92 -5.75 -7.39 2.63
CA GLY A 92 -5.67 -8.67 1.92
C GLY A 92 -5.22 -9.85 2.77
N LEU A 93 -4.40 -9.62 3.81
CA LEU A 93 -3.71 -10.70 4.53
C LEU A 93 -4.00 -10.76 6.03
N GLU A 94 -4.45 -9.67 6.65
CA GLU A 94 -4.74 -9.62 8.10
C GLU A 94 -6.23 -9.60 8.42
N GLN A 95 -7.11 -9.66 7.40
CA GLN A 95 -8.55 -9.70 7.57
C GLN A 95 -9.11 -11.08 7.26
N GLN A 96 -10.22 -11.43 7.91
CA GLN A 96 -10.98 -12.62 7.56
C GLN A 96 -11.70 -12.39 6.22
N LEU A 97 -11.12 -12.91 5.13
CA LEU A 97 -11.60 -12.69 3.77
C LEU A 97 -13.04 -13.20 3.54
N ASN A 98 -13.43 -14.28 4.22
CA ASN A 98 -14.71 -14.97 3.98
C ASN A 98 -15.90 -14.42 4.76
N THR A 99 -15.68 -13.63 5.83
CA THR A 99 -16.76 -13.23 6.75
C THR A 99 -17.35 -11.86 6.47
N LEU A 100 -16.63 -10.96 5.79
CA LEU A 100 -17.02 -9.56 5.67
C LEU A 100 -17.46 -9.14 4.26
N LEU A 101 -16.98 -9.83 3.22
CA LEU A 101 -17.14 -9.40 1.84
C LEU A 101 -17.33 -10.61 0.92
N GLY A 102 -18.06 -10.44 -0.18
CA GLY A 102 -18.22 -11.50 -1.18
C GLY A 102 -16.88 -11.96 -1.77
N PRO A 103 -16.83 -13.17 -2.37
CA PRO A 103 -15.59 -13.80 -2.83
C PRO A 103 -14.79 -12.94 -3.83
N GLU A 104 -15.48 -12.21 -4.72
CA GLU A 104 -14.84 -11.30 -5.69
C GLU A 104 -14.05 -10.17 -5.01
N MET A 105 -14.59 -9.62 -3.93
CA MET A 105 -13.96 -8.52 -3.20
C MET A 105 -12.78 -9.02 -2.36
N ALA A 106 -12.90 -10.22 -1.79
CA ALA A 106 -11.78 -10.89 -1.14
C ALA A 106 -10.62 -11.10 -2.12
N GLU A 107 -10.91 -11.60 -3.31
CA GLU A 107 -9.92 -11.80 -4.37
C GLU A 107 -9.24 -10.50 -4.80
N TRP A 108 -10.01 -9.41 -4.98
CA TRP A 108 -9.44 -8.11 -5.31
C TRP A 108 -8.45 -7.61 -4.25
N ARG A 109 -8.76 -7.79 -2.97
CA ARG A 109 -7.86 -7.39 -1.88
C ARG A 109 -6.58 -8.19 -1.86
N VAL A 110 -6.66 -9.49 -2.16
CA VAL A 110 -5.47 -10.33 -2.33
C VAL A 110 -4.62 -9.84 -3.50
N LYS A 111 -5.22 -9.55 -4.66
CA LYS A 111 -4.50 -9.00 -5.83
C LYS A 111 -3.79 -7.69 -5.49
N ILE A 112 -4.46 -6.79 -4.77
CA ILE A 112 -3.89 -5.51 -4.31
C ILE A 112 -2.72 -5.74 -3.36
N ALA A 113 -2.87 -6.59 -2.36
CA ALA A 113 -1.80 -6.93 -1.43
C ALA A 113 -0.58 -7.52 -2.17
N CYS A 114 -0.82 -8.44 -3.13
CA CYS A 114 0.22 -9.02 -3.95
C CYS A 114 0.95 -7.97 -4.79
N ALA A 115 0.24 -7.01 -5.40
CA ALA A 115 0.86 -5.92 -6.15
C ALA A 115 1.76 -5.03 -5.27
N TRP A 116 1.31 -4.71 -4.05
CA TRP A 116 2.11 -3.96 -3.09
C TRP A 116 3.36 -4.72 -2.67
N LEU A 117 3.27 -6.03 -2.43
CA LEU A 117 4.43 -6.84 -2.07
C LEU A 117 5.38 -7.04 -3.27
N THR A 118 4.85 -7.23 -4.47
CA THR A 118 5.65 -7.41 -5.71
C THR A 118 6.62 -6.25 -5.95
N HIS A 119 6.17 -5.02 -5.70
CA HIS A 119 7.01 -3.85 -5.93
C HIS A 119 7.60 -3.26 -4.63
N GLY A 120 6.92 -3.47 -3.51
CA GLY A 120 7.22 -2.86 -2.23
C GLY A 120 7.92 -3.76 -1.21
N ALA A 121 8.15 -5.04 -1.51
CA ALA A 121 8.77 -5.99 -0.57
C ALA A 121 10.08 -5.46 0.03
N LYS A 122 11.00 -4.98 -0.79
CA LYS A 122 12.32 -4.50 -0.34
C LYS A 122 12.22 -3.30 0.62
N PRO A 123 11.54 -2.18 0.31
CA PRO A 123 11.39 -1.07 1.25
C PRO A 123 10.56 -1.45 2.49
N LEU A 124 9.55 -2.32 2.38
CA LEU A 124 8.79 -2.79 3.54
C LEU A 124 9.66 -3.64 4.49
N PHE A 125 10.50 -4.51 3.95
CA PHE A 125 11.45 -5.30 4.74
C PHE A 125 12.52 -4.41 5.39
N TRP A 126 13.01 -3.42 4.66
CA TRP A 126 13.93 -2.42 5.21
C TRP A 126 13.28 -1.64 6.36
N TRP A 127 12.03 -1.20 6.19
CA TRP A 127 11.28 -0.52 7.24
C TRP A 127 11.06 -1.41 8.46
N ALA A 128 10.72 -2.69 8.28
CA ALA A 128 10.60 -3.65 9.38
C ALA A 128 11.87 -3.72 10.23
N ARG A 129 13.04 -3.64 9.59
CA ARG A 129 14.35 -3.61 10.27
C ARG A 129 14.58 -2.31 11.03
N GLU A 130 14.33 -1.18 10.40
CA GLU A 130 14.51 0.13 11.02
C GLU A 130 13.64 0.27 12.27
N SER A 131 12.40 -0.21 12.22
CA SER A 131 11.47 -0.21 13.35
C SER A 131 12.02 -0.90 14.61
N GLU A 132 12.80 -1.98 14.47
CA GLU A 132 13.42 -2.64 15.64
C GLU A 132 14.45 -1.74 16.33
N SER A 133 15.10 -0.84 15.58
CA SER A 133 16.14 0.06 16.10
C SER A 133 15.56 1.24 16.88
N TYR A 134 14.31 1.63 16.58
CA TYR A 134 13.69 2.81 17.20
C TYR A 134 13.18 2.56 18.63
N GLY A 135 13.16 1.31 19.11
CA GLY A 135 12.59 0.97 20.42
C GLY A 135 11.09 1.29 20.50
N ASN A 136 10.52 1.21 21.70
CA ASN A 136 9.10 1.47 21.95
C ASN A 136 8.81 2.99 21.84
N VAL A 137 8.87 3.56 20.64
CA VAL A 137 8.43 4.93 20.39
C VAL A 137 6.94 4.98 20.66
N ASP A 138 6.52 5.92 21.51
CA ASP A 138 5.13 6.11 21.90
C ASP A 138 4.22 6.13 20.65
N ASP A 139 3.36 5.13 20.56
CA ASP A 139 2.54 4.76 19.38
C ASP A 139 1.45 5.82 19.08
N SER A 140 1.38 6.88 19.90
CA SER A 140 0.32 7.89 19.87
C SER A 140 0.28 8.73 18.59
N THR A 141 1.37 8.78 17.81
CA THR A 141 1.43 9.53 16.54
C THR A 141 1.23 8.67 15.30
N ASN A 142 1.27 7.34 15.40
CA ASN A 142 1.12 6.45 14.25
C ASN A 142 -0.31 5.94 14.15
N HIS A 143 -1.10 6.52 13.23
CA HIS A 143 -2.50 6.15 13.01
C HIS A 143 -2.70 4.78 12.32
N ILE A 144 -1.67 3.93 12.24
CA ILE A 144 -1.77 2.61 11.60
C ILE A 144 -2.52 1.69 12.58
N GLN A 145 -3.66 1.16 12.17
CA GLN A 145 -4.39 0.19 12.98
C GLN A 145 -3.83 -1.21 12.78
N ARG A 146 -3.95 -2.06 13.80
CA ARG A 146 -3.63 -3.48 13.71
C ARG A 146 -4.75 -4.22 13.00
N GLY A 147 -4.41 -5.18 12.14
CA GLY A 147 -5.41 -6.07 11.56
C GLY A 147 -5.90 -7.10 12.59
N PRO A 148 -7.11 -7.65 12.41
CA PRO A 148 -7.73 -8.57 13.38
C PRO A 148 -7.02 -9.93 13.52
N LEU A 149 -6.14 -10.29 12.58
CA LEU A 149 -5.34 -11.52 12.65
C LEU A 149 -3.92 -11.28 13.21
N TYR A 150 -3.60 -10.07 13.67
CA TYR A 150 -2.25 -9.71 14.10
C TYR A 150 -2.23 -9.02 15.47
N ASP A 151 -1.60 -9.68 16.44
CA ASP A 151 -1.56 -9.22 17.84
C ASP A 151 -0.34 -8.34 18.19
N GLY A 152 0.66 -8.26 17.30
CA GLY A 152 1.91 -7.52 17.54
C GLY A 152 1.79 -5.98 17.37
N PRO A 153 2.91 -5.24 17.28
CA PRO A 153 2.92 -3.77 17.20
C PRO A 153 2.19 -3.19 15.99
N ALA A 154 1.59 -2.00 16.10
CA ALA A 154 0.88 -1.33 15.01
C ALA A 154 1.75 -1.03 13.76
N ILE A 155 3.06 -0.94 13.94
CA ILE A 155 4.03 -0.61 12.89
C ILE A 155 4.52 -1.84 12.11
N MET A 156 5.19 -1.59 10.98
CA MET A 156 5.87 -2.65 10.23
C MET A 156 7.04 -3.22 11.04
N CYS A 157 7.10 -4.54 11.18
CA CYS A 157 8.14 -5.29 11.91
C CYS A 157 8.28 -6.71 11.36
N PHE A 158 9.31 -7.46 11.77
CA PHE A 158 9.56 -8.81 11.22
C PHE A 158 8.49 -9.84 11.59
N GLU A 159 7.84 -9.71 12.75
CA GLU A 159 6.71 -10.58 13.11
C GLU A 159 5.56 -10.42 12.12
N ARG A 160 5.19 -9.18 11.80
CA ARG A 160 4.17 -8.88 10.79
C ARG A 160 4.58 -9.31 9.39
N TRP A 161 5.84 -9.10 9.01
CA TRP A 161 6.37 -9.58 7.73
C TRP A 161 6.20 -11.10 7.57
N ARG A 162 6.56 -11.88 8.61
CA ARG A 162 6.40 -13.34 8.61
C ARG A 162 4.94 -13.76 8.56
N LEU A 163 4.06 -13.04 9.26
CA LEU A 163 2.61 -13.25 9.17
C LEU A 163 2.13 -13.10 7.72
N TRP A 164 2.54 -12.02 7.04
CA TRP A 164 2.18 -11.80 5.63
C TRP A 164 2.75 -12.88 4.72
N LEU A 165 4.03 -13.26 4.90
CA LEU A 165 4.63 -14.34 4.12
C LEU A 165 3.85 -15.65 4.28
N GLY A 166 3.47 -16.01 5.51
CA GLY A 166 2.61 -17.16 5.78
C GLY A 166 1.22 -17.04 5.14
N GLY A 167 0.60 -15.86 5.24
CA GLY A 167 -0.69 -15.58 4.62
C GLY A 167 -0.67 -15.75 3.09
N VAL A 168 0.31 -15.17 2.40
CA VAL A 168 0.44 -15.33 0.93
C VAL A 168 0.74 -16.79 0.56
N GLN A 169 1.55 -17.50 1.35
CA GLN A 169 1.81 -18.94 1.14
C GLN A 169 0.54 -19.78 1.21
N GLU A 170 -0.35 -19.51 2.17
CA GLU A 170 -1.65 -20.20 2.25
C GLU A 170 -2.54 -19.87 1.05
N LEU A 171 -2.57 -18.60 0.62
CA LEU A 171 -3.38 -18.17 -0.53
C LEU A 171 -2.89 -18.77 -1.86
N ALA A 172 -1.59 -19.04 -1.99
CA ALA A 172 -1.00 -19.66 -3.18
C ALA A 172 -1.40 -21.15 -3.37
N LYS A 173 -1.92 -21.82 -2.34
CA LYS A 173 -2.35 -23.23 -2.43
C LYS A 173 -3.63 -23.37 -3.25
N HIS A 174 -3.80 -24.51 -3.92
CA HIS A 174 -5.01 -24.81 -4.72
C HIS A 174 -6.33 -24.72 -3.93
N GLU A 175 -6.29 -24.98 -2.62
CA GLU A 175 -7.47 -25.04 -1.74
C GLU A 175 -7.97 -23.65 -1.29
N SER A 176 -7.30 -22.56 -1.68
CA SER A 176 -7.62 -21.20 -1.20
C SER A 176 -8.94 -20.63 -1.71
N GLY A 177 -9.58 -21.26 -2.70
CA GLY A 177 -10.82 -20.76 -3.31
C GLY A 177 -10.63 -19.54 -4.23
N LEU A 178 -9.39 -19.06 -4.42
CA LEU A 178 -9.05 -17.98 -5.34
C LEU A 178 -8.99 -18.45 -6.80
N SER A 179 -9.00 -17.52 -7.76
CA SER A 179 -8.69 -17.88 -9.15
C SER A 179 -7.23 -18.32 -9.32
N GLU A 180 -6.97 -19.03 -10.40
CA GLU A 180 -5.61 -19.49 -10.74
C GLU A 180 -4.63 -18.32 -10.93
N GLU A 181 -5.08 -17.24 -11.57
CA GLU A 181 -4.27 -16.03 -11.77
C GLU A 181 -3.83 -15.44 -10.42
N THR A 182 -4.76 -15.32 -9.47
CA THR A 182 -4.45 -14.78 -8.14
C THR A 182 -3.54 -15.70 -7.34
N ARG A 183 -3.72 -17.03 -7.44
CA ARG A 183 -2.82 -18.00 -6.80
C ARG A 183 -1.40 -17.92 -7.36
N GLN A 184 -1.27 -17.81 -8.67
CA GLN A 184 0.02 -17.68 -9.33
C GLN A 184 0.73 -16.40 -8.90
N ALA A 185 0.01 -15.27 -8.87
CA ALA A 185 0.56 -14.01 -8.36
C ALA A 185 1.00 -14.12 -6.88
N ALA A 186 0.23 -14.80 -6.04
CA ALA A 186 0.62 -15.07 -4.66
C ALA A 186 1.89 -15.93 -4.58
N ALA A 187 2.02 -16.99 -5.39
CA ALA A 187 3.21 -17.84 -5.43
C ALA A 187 4.47 -17.05 -5.84
N GLU A 188 4.37 -16.16 -6.82
CA GLU A 188 5.46 -15.28 -7.24
C GLU A 188 5.87 -14.32 -6.12
N VAL A 189 4.90 -13.75 -5.39
CA VAL A 189 5.17 -12.90 -4.22
C VAL A 189 5.87 -13.66 -3.11
N VAL A 190 5.49 -14.92 -2.84
CA VAL A 190 6.20 -15.75 -1.84
C VAL A 190 7.67 -15.90 -2.20
N GLN A 191 7.96 -16.23 -3.45
CA GLN A 191 9.33 -16.40 -3.92
C GLN A 191 10.11 -15.09 -3.79
N LEU A 192 9.53 -13.97 -4.23
CA LEU A 192 10.15 -12.66 -4.12
C LEU A 192 10.44 -12.26 -2.66
N MET A 193 9.49 -12.48 -1.74
CA MET A 193 9.67 -12.13 -0.33
C MET A 193 10.84 -12.89 0.28
N ARG A 194 11.02 -14.17 -0.06
CA ARG A 194 12.17 -14.98 0.38
C ARG A 194 13.48 -14.47 -0.21
N GLU A 195 13.50 -14.14 -1.49
CA GLU A 195 14.67 -13.55 -2.14
C GLU A 195 15.07 -12.21 -1.50
N VAL A 196 14.09 -11.39 -1.11
CA VAL A 196 14.34 -10.15 -0.37
C VAL A 196 14.93 -10.43 1.01
N GLU A 197 14.40 -11.41 1.76
CA GLU A 197 14.96 -11.82 3.05
C GLU A 197 16.44 -12.25 2.90
N GLU A 198 16.73 -13.16 1.96
CA GLU A 198 18.07 -13.70 1.71
C GLU A 198 19.06 -12.62 1.24
N SER A 199 18.64 -11.78 0.29
CA SER A 199 19.47 -10.69 -0.24
C SER A 199 19.79 -9.66 0.84
N MET A 200 18.85 -9.39 1.73
CA MET A 200 19.05 -8.41 2.79
C MET A 200 19.94 -8.97 3.90
N ILE A 201 19.73 -10.22 4.32
CA ILE A 201 20.59 -10.91 5.29
C ILE A 201 22.04 -10.96 4.79
N SER A 202 22.27 -11.34 3.52
CA SER A 202 23.61 -11.44 2.94
C SER A 202 24.31 -10.08 2.79
N MET A 203 23.57 -8.98 2.60
CA MET A 203 24.14 -7.64 2.57
C MET A 203 24.68 -7.20 3.95
N TRP A 204 24.34 -7.93 5.02
CA TRP A 204 24.67 -7.57 6.40
C TRP A 204 25.58 -8.57 7.13
N SER A 205 25.83 -9.73 6.52
CA SER A 205 26.82 -10.72 6.98
C SER A 205 28.23 -10.36 6.50
#